data_AF-A0A3B8LY67-F1
#
_entry.id   AF-A0A3B8LY67-F1
#
_cell.length_a   1.000
_cell.length_b   1.000
_cell.length_c   1.000
_cell.angle_alpha   90.00
_cell.angle_beta   90.00
_cell.angle_gamma   90.00
#
_symmetry.space_group_name_H-M   'P 1'
#
loop_
_entity.id
_entity.type
_entity.pdbx_description
1 polymer ?
#
loop_
_entity_poly.entity_id
_entity_poly.type
_entity_poly.pdbx_seq_one_letter_code
_entity_poly.pdbx_strand_id
1 'polypeptide(L)'
;MKICFDPCNLLMAPGHPDPAKVTAELDPEAVSMVHVKQRRNGQPWPAVADGEVDWAGVIEAMGAMGDGAGFEGPVLFEVAPSRDVWEFLEGSRVYLQRLGLEMGLDTESRE
;
A
#
# COMPACT_ATOMS: atom_id res chain seq x y z
N MET A 1 9.09 8.66 17.87
CA MET A 1 9.45 7.41 17.16
C MET A 1 8.41 7.21 16.08
N LYS A 2 8.80 6.86 14.85
CA LYS A 2 7.87 6.60 13.74
C LYS A 2 7.97 5.15 13.28
N ILE A 3 6.93 4.63 12.64
CA ILE A 3 6.87 3.26 12.11
C ILE A 3 6.82 3.22 10.58
N CYS A 4 7.42 2.19 9.99
CA CYS A 4 7.10 1.77 8.62
C CYS A 4 5.88 0.86 8.70
N PHE A 5 4.74 1.33 8.21
CA PHE A 5 3.49 0.60 8.29
C PHE A 5 3.29 -0.24 7.03
N ASP A 6 2.78 -1.45 7.20
CA ASP A 6 2.53 -2.39 6.11
C ASP A 6 1.20 -3.10 6.37
N PRO A 7 0.13 -2.69 5.65
CA PRO A 7 -1.20 -3.28 5.80
C PRO A 7 -1.21 -4.79 5.54
N CYS A 8 -0.37 -5.30 4.64
CA CYS A 8 -0.36 -6.71 4.31
C CYS A 8 0.28 -7.58 5.40
N ASN A 9 1.18 -7.03 6.23
CA ASN A 9 1.74 -7.76 7.38
C ASN A 9 0.66 -8.13 8.42
N LEU A 10 -0.44 -7.38 8.49
CA LEU A 10 -1.56 -7.66 9.39
C LEU A 10 -2.24 -8.99 9.04
N LEU A 11 -2.22 -9.40 7.78
CA LEU A 11 -2.71 -10.71 7.33
C LEU A 11 -1.83 -11.89 7.77
N MET A 12 -0.66 -11.64 8.37
CA MET A 12 0.22 -12.66 8.94
C MET A 12 0.26 -12.58 10.48
N ALA A 13 -0.32 -11.53 11.06
CA ALA A 13 -0.34 -11.35 12.49
C ALA A 13 -1.38 -12.28 13.15
N PRO A 14 -1.13 -12.73 14.39
CA PRO A 14 -2.14 -13.47 15.15
C PRO A 14 -3.47 -12.71 15.20
N GLY A 15 -4.57 -13.40 14.88
CA GLY A 15 -5.91 -12.81 14.84
C GLY A 15 -6.28 -12.12 13.52
N HIS A 16 -5.35 -12.02 12.56
CA HIS A 16 -5.59 -11.47 11.22
C HIS A 16 -6.36 -10.14 11.23
N PRO A 17 -5.84 -9.11 11.95
CA PRO A 17 -6.50 -7.82 12.02
C PRO A 17 -6.79 -7.26 10.62
N ASP A 18 -7.96 -6.64 10.49
CA ASP A 18 -8.40 -6.02 9.24
C ASP A 18 -7.44 -4.87 8.85
N PRO A 19 -6.79 -4.94 7.67
CA PRO A 19 -5.84 -3.93 7.27
C PRO A 19 -6.42 -2.52 7.18
N ALA A 20 -7.62 -2.36 6.59
CA ALA A 20 -8.24 -1.05 6.41
C ALA A 20 -8.66 -0.46 7.76
N LYS A 21 -9.21 -1.29 8.66
CA LYS A 21 -9.58 -0.83 10.00
C LYS A 21 -8.38 -0.33 10.80
N VAL A 22 -7.29 -1.11 10.84
CA VAL A 22 -6.07 -0.69 11.55
C VAL A 22 -5.49 0.57 10.92
N THR A 23 -5.49 0.65 9.58
CA THR A 23 -5.02 1.84 8.84
C THR A 23 -5.77 3.09 9.28
N ALA A 24 -7.10 3.06 9.38
CA ALA A 24 -7.91 4.21 9.78
C ALA A 24 -7.67 4.67 11.24
N GLU A 25 -7.23 3.76 12.12
CA GLU A 25 -6.95 4.03 13.53
C GLU A 25 -5.54 4.61 13.77
N LEU A 26 -4.68 4.66 12.74
CA LEU A 26 -3.32 5.19 12.88
C LEU A 26 -3.31 6.73 12.93
N ASP A 27 -2.41 7.25 13.79
CA ASP A 27 -1.97 8.63 13.72
C ASP A 27 -1.00 8.79 12.53
N PRO A 28 -1.33 9.64 11.52
CA PRO A 28 -0.47 9.82 10.36
C PRO A 28 0.91 10.39 10.71
N GLU A 29 1.05 11.14 11.82
CA GLU A 29 2.36 11.67 12.24
C GLU A 29 3.29 10.57 12.80
N ALA A 30 2.71 9.47 13.29
CA ALA A 30 3.43 8.31 13.79
C ALA A 30 3.92 7.38 12.66
N VAL A 31 3.43 7.54 11.43
CA VAL A 31 3.83 6.74 10.27
C VAL A 31 4.91 7.49 9.49
N SER A 32 6.04 6.82 9.21
CA SER A 32 7.10 7.37 8.35
C SER A 32 6.94 7.00 6.88
N MET A 33 6.36 5.83 6.60
CA MET A 33 6.09 5.33 5.25
C MET A 33 5.07 4.21 5.28
N VAL A 34 4.40 4.00 4.15
CA VAL A 34 3.51 2.84 3.92
C VAL A 34 4.12 1.92 2.87
N HIS A 35 4.31 0.65 3.22
CA HIS A 35 4.70 -0.37 2.25
C HIS A 35 3.45 -0.91 1.54
N VAL A 36 3.53 -1.00 0.22
CA VAL A 36 2.50 -1.59 -0.62
C VAL A 36 3.00 -2.93 -1.12
N LYS A 37 2.30 -3.97 -0.69
CA LYS A 37 2.52 -5.34 -1.11
C LYS A 37 1.23 -6.11 -1.17
N GLN A 38 1.26 -7.23 -1.87
CA GLN A 38 0.10 -8.07 -2.07
C GLN A 38 0.38 -9.50 -1.67
N ARG A 39 -0.66 -10.19 -1.21
CA ARG A 39 -0.67 -11.65 -1.07
C ARG A 39 -1.78 -12.29 -1.87
N ARG A 40 -1.50 -13.52 -2.32
CA ARG A 40 -2.45 -14.45 -2.91
C ARG A 40 -2.12 -15.86 -2.43
N ASN A 41 -3.13 -16.59 -1.97
CA ASN A 41 -2.98 -17.94 -1.41
C ASN A 41 -1.92 -18.01 -0.29
N GLY A 42 -1.89 -16.99 0.56
CA GLY A 42 -0.99 -16.85 1.68
C GLY A 42 0.46 -16.50 1.32
N GLN A 43 0.80 -16.29 0.04
CA GLN A 43 2.17 -16.00 -0.41
C GLN A 43 2.33 -14.57 -0.91
N PRO A 44 3.50 -13.93 -0.71
CA PRO A 44 3.82 -12.66 -1.35
C PRO A 44 3.67 -12.74 -2.87
N TRP A 45 3.10 -11.70 -3.47
CA TRP A 45 2.83 -11.62 -4.91
C TRP A 45 3.74 -10.55 -5.57
N PRO A 46 4.19 -10.74 -6.82
CA PRO A 46 5.11 -9.80 -7.48
C PRO A 46 4.44 -8.50 -7.93
N ALA A 47 3.12 -8.38 -7.85
CA ALA A 47 2.37 -7.18 -8.22
C ALA A 47 1.35 -6.80 -7.15
N VAL A 48 0.95 -5.53 -7.11
CA VAL A 48 -0.20 -5.04 -6.36
C VAL A 48 -1.41 -5.05 -7.30
N ALA A 49 -2.43 -5.80 -6.90
CA ALA A 49 -3.65 -6.07 -7.66
C ALA A 49 -4.69 -6.65 -6.71
N ASP A 50 -5.88 -6.97 -7.21
CA ASP A 50 -6.90 -7.70 -6.43
C ASP A 50 -6.31 -8.96 -5.76
N GLY A 51 -6.63 -9.16 -4.49
CA GLY A 51 -6.15 -10.30 -3.71
C GLY A 51 -6.55 -10.19 -2.25
N GLU A 52 -5.71 -10.69 -1.35
CA GLU A 52 -6.02 -10.75 0.09
C GLU A 52 -6.04 -9.39 0.79
N VAL A 53 -5.19 -8.45 0.36
CA VAL A 53 -5.28 -7.05 0.80
C VAL A 53 -6.32 -6.31 -0.05
N ASP A 54 -7.35 -5.77 0.59
CA ASP A 54 -8.28 -4.84 -0.04
C ASP A 54 -7.63 -3.44 -0.12
N TRP A 55 -6.89 -3.19 -1.20
CA TRP A 55 -6.23 -1.91 -1.40
C TRP A 55 -7.20 -0.74 -1.58
N ALA A 56 -8.41 -0.97 -2.09
CA ALA A 56 -9.39 0.11 -2.20
C ALA A 56 -9.79 0.61 -0.80
N GLY A 57 -10.14 -0.33 0.10
CA GLY A 57 -10.46 -0.01 1.49
C GLY A 57 -9.27 0.57 2.27
N VAL A 58 -8.06 0.07 2.05
CA VAL A 58 -6.85 0.63 2.67
C VAL A 58 -6.57 2.06 2.21
N ILE A 59 -6.72 2.37 0.92
CA ILE A 59 -6.51 3.73 0.39
C ILE A 59 -7.54 4.70 0.96
N GLU A 60 -8.81 4.29 1.02
CA GLU A 60 -9.85 5.08 1.69
C GLU A 60 -9.49 5.35 3.17
N ALA A 61 -9.05 4.31 3.88
CA ALA A 61 -8.61 4.42 5.27
C ALA A 61 -7.37 5.31 5.45
N MET A 62 -6.43 5.31 4.51
CA MET A 62 -5.29 6.21 4.50
C MET A 62 -5.73 7.68 4.41
N GLY A 63 -6.76 7.97 3.61
CA GLY A 63 -7.36 9.31 3.54
C GLY A 63 -8.12 9.71 4.81
N ALA A 64 -8.65 8.74 5.56
CA ALA A 64 -9.38 8.97 6.80
C ALA A 64 -8.49 9.08 8.06
N MET A 65 -7.19 8.75 7.98
CA MET A 65 -6.25 8.84 9.10
C MET A 65 -6.27 10.23 9.77
N GLY A 66 -6.05 10.25 11.09
CA GLY A 66 -5.92 11.49 11.85
C GLY A 66 -7.12 12.43 11.72
N ASP A 67 -8.35 11.89 11.87
CA ASP A 67 -9.61 12.63 11.70
C ASP A 67 -9.78 13.26 10.31
N GLY A 68 -9.29 12.56 9.27
CA GLY A 68 -9.36 13.01 7.87
C GLY A 68 -8.23 13.93 7.43
N ALA A 69 -7.18 14.11 8.25
CA ALA A 69 -5.93 14.75 7.81
C ALA A 69 -5.24 13.94 6.70
N GLY A 70 -5.43 12.61 6.72
CA GLY A 70 -4.86 11.68 5.76
C GLY A 70 -3.37 11.46 5.96
N PHE A 71 -2.80 10.60 5.12
CA PHE A 71 -1.36 10.34 5.08
C PHE A 71 -0.75 10.84 3.77
N GLU A 72 0.15 11.82 3.86
CA GLU A 72 0.89 12.39 2.72
C GLU A 72 2.35 11.94 2.66
N GLY A 73 2.73 10.96 3.48
CA GLY A 73 4.09 10.44 3.51
C GLY A 73 4.40 9.49 2.35
N PRO A 74 5.66 9.02 2.25
CA PRO A 74 6.10 8.17 1.16
C PRO A 74 5.40 6.79 1.18
N VAL A 75 5.14 6.30 -0.02
CA VAL A 75 4.57 4.98 -0.30
C VAL A 75 5.58 4.18 -1.10
N LEU A 76 5.89 2.95 -0.68
CA LEU A 76 6.97 2.14 -1.26
C LEU A 76 6.47 0.74 -1.64
N PHE A 77 6.80 0.27 -2.85
CA PHE A 77 6.53 -1.12 -3.23
C PHE A 77 7.47 -2.12 -2.52
N GLU A 78 6.89 -3.15 -1.92
CA GLU A 78 7.60 -4.33 -1.37
C GLU A 78 7.02 -5.61 -1.99
N VAL A 79 7.38 -5.90 -3.25
CA VAL A 79 6.80 -7.01 -4.01
C VAL A 79 7.71 -8.23 -4.07
N ALA A 80 7.13 -9.41 -4.32
CA ALA A 80 7.92 -10.63 -4.52
C ALA A 80 8.86 -10.51 -5.74
N PRO A 81 10.04 -11.15 -5.71
CA PRO A 81 10.99 -11.09 -6.82
C PRO A 81 10.39 -11.73 -8.09
N SER A 82 10.67 -11.12 -9.25
CA SER A 82 10.27 -11.62 -10.55
C SER A 82 11.32 -11.24 -11.61
N ARG A 83 11.37 -12.00 -12.72
CA ARG A 83 12.13 -11.62 -13.92
C ARG A 83 11.51 -10.38 -14.59
N ASP A 84 10.21 -10.22 -14.44
CA ASP A 84 9.40 -9.15 -15.06
C ASP A 84 9.09 -8.04 -14.05
N VAL A 85 9.99 -7.78 -13.09
CA VAL A 85 9.75 -6.87 -11.95
C VAL A 85 9.30 -5.47 -12.39
N TRP A 86 9.86 -4.94 -13.49
CA TRP A 86 9.50 -3.61 -13.99
C TRP A 86 8.08 -3.54 -14.53
N GLU A 87 7.63 -4.58 -15.25
CA GLU A 87 6.26 -4.67 -15.74
C GLU A 87 5.29 -4.76 -14.56
N PHE A 88 5.62 -5.54 -13.54
CA PHE A 88 4.78 -5.64 -12.35
C PHE A 88 4.75 -4.36 -11.53
N LEU A 89 5.85 -3.65 -11.36
CA LEU A 89 5.87 -2.35 -10.67
C LEU A 89 5.01 -1.33 -11.41
N GLU A 90 5.13 -1.27 -12.74
CA GLU A 90 4.32 -0.36 -13.56
C GLU A 90 2.83 -0.72 -13.51
N GLY A 91 2.49 -2.01 -13.64
CA GLY A 91 1.11 -2.49 -13.49
C GLY A 91 0.53 -2.19 -12.10
N SER A 92 1.34 -2.34 -11.05
CA SER A 92 0.98 -2.03 -9.67
C SER A 92 0.68 -0.55 -9.48
N ARG A 93 1.53 0.32 -10.05
CA ARG A 93 1.34 1.77 -10.04
C ARG A 93 0.03 2.16 -10.72
N VAL A 94 -0.23 1.64 -11.93
CA VAL A 94 -1.46 1.90 -12.67
C VAL A 94 -2.69 1.40 -11.91
N TYR A 95 -2.61 0.22 -11.29
CA TYR A 95 -3.68 -0.33 -10.46
C TYR A 95 -4.01 0.59 -9.28
N LEU A 96 -3.02 0.99 -8.49
CA LEU A 96 -3.21 1.89 -7.34
C LEU A 96 -3.73 3.27 -7.75
N GLN A 97 -3.24 3.81 -8.87
CA GLN A 97 -3.71 5.09 -9.40
C GLN A 97 -5.21 5.04 -9.73
N ARG A 98 -5.71 3.92 -10.28
CA ARG A 98 -7.15 3.71 -10.53
C ARG A 98 -7.98 3.64 -9.25
N LEU A 99 -7.36 3.27 -8.14
CA LEU A 99 -7.98 3.27 -6.81
C LEU A 99 -7.85 4.63 -6.09
N GLY A 100 -7.23 5.62 -6.72
CA GLY A 100 -7.08 6.97 -6.16
C GLY A 100 -5.81 7.20 -5.34
N LEU A 101 -4.85 6.27 -5.35
CA LEU A 101 -3.54 6.48 -4.73
C LEU A 101 -2.52 6.96 -5.76
N GLU A 102 -2.17 8.25 -5.67
CA GLU A 102 -1.11 8.85 -6.48
C GLU A 102 0.26 8.65 -5.81
N MET A 103 1.22 8.09 -6.54
CA MET A 103 2.57 7.81 -6.01
C MET A 103 3.61 8.87 -6.42
N GLY A 104 3.19 10.00 -7.01
CA GLY A 104 4.10 11.09 -7.42
C GLY A 104 5.16 10.68 -8.45
N LEU A 105 4.88 9.63 -9.23
CA LEU A 105 5.77 9.09 -10.26
C LEU A 105 5.45 9.66 -11.65
N ASP A 106 4.90 10.89 -11.71
CA ASP A 106 4.60 11.52 -12.98
C ASP A 106 5.84 11.51 -13.86
N THR A 107 5.69 10.82 -15.00
CA THR A 107 6.66 10.82 -16.08
C THR A 107 6.62 12.20 -16.70
N GLU A 108 7.27 13.18 -16.08
CA GLU A 108 7.77 14.30 -16.88
C GLU A 108 8.64 13.66 -17.96
N SER A 109 8.16 13.85 -19.19
CA SER A 109 8.88 13.44 -20.39
C SER A 109 10.24 14.10 -20.28
N ARG A 110 11.29 13.30 -20.06
CA ARG A 110 12.66 13.78 -20.24
C ARG A 110 12.78 14.11 -21.73
N GLU A 111 12.55 15.37 -22.07
CA GLU A 111 12.91 15.96 -23.37
C GLU A 111 14.41 15.84 -23.63
#